data_AF-A0A1I7XLC2-F1
#
_entry.id   AF-A0A1I7XLC2-F1
#
_cell.length_a   1.000
_cell.length_b   1.000
_cell.length_c   1.000
_cell.angle_alpha   90.00
_cell.angle_beta   90.00
_cell.angle_gamma   90.00
#
_symmetry.space_group_name_H-M   'P 1'
#
loop_
_entity.id
_entity.type
_entity.pdbx_description
1 polymer ?
#
loop_
_entity_poly.entity_id
_entity_poly.type
_entity_poly.pdbx_seq_one_letter_code
_entity_poly.pdbx_strand_id
1 'polypeptide(L)'
;MGERLELKSLVNNASMSERQAQMWLKSALFKEVLGSDTSHKSLFIRLEQPSGEQGVFLLNKSIFSENNQDIIDLINSAKLKELSKNDIFGNYEVQVDPQINTIQSQLIYPANEKIIAKYRKEEKFIIKETAEDYKTITLEFIQSCQLNLTVCYYIIWVYNLLAKQAEAERIIFEDPDIHNGFILSPDIKWDGINIENLYVLAIIHRRGVKSIRDLTSDDLPLLENIRNKSLAAIREKYDVRSDQIRSYFHYQPSFYHLHVHFVNLKYDAPASSTLSAVLLDDVINNLYIAADYYKKATLSFSRKKSDKLLQMYRDAGRCQE
;
A
#
# COMPACT_ATOMS: atom_id res chain seq x y z
N MET A 1 33.31 20.95 -22.45
CA MET A 1 33.42 22.10 -21.52
C MET A 1 32.08 22.81 -21.29
N GLY A 2 31.04 22.57 -22.11
CA GLY A 2 29.68 23.11 -21.95
C GLY A 2 28.80 22.44 -20.88
N GLU A 3 28.88 21.12 -20.67
CA GLU A 3 28.07 20.41 -19.64
C GLU A 3 28.40 20.83 -18.19
N ARG A 4 29.65 21.24 -17.92
CA ARG A 4 30.07 21.76 -16.61
C ARG A 4 29.52 23.17 -16.31
N LEU A 5 29.02 23.88 -17.31
CA LEU A 5 28.44 25.22 -17.19
C LEU A 5 26.93 25.15 -16.95
N GLU A 6 26.21 24.20 -17.55
CA GLU A 6 24.77 24.03 -17.31
C GLU A 6 24.45 23.53 -15.90
N LEU A 7 25.21 22.55 -15.39
CA LEU A 7 25.11 22.11 -13.98
C LEU A 7 25.45 23.23 -12.99
N LYS A 8 26.33 24.17 -13.34
CA LYS A 8 26.62 25.34 -12.50
C LYS A 8 25.51 26.40 -12.57
N SER A 9 24.79 26.50 -13.68
CA SER A 9 23.69 27.46 -13.85
C SER A 9 22.45 27.08 -13.03
N LEU A 10 22.15 25.77 -12.92
CA LEU A 10 21.05 25.25 -12.09
C LEU A 10 21.27 25.49 -10.59
N VAL A 11 22.52 25.39 -10.12
CA VAL A 11 22.89 25.64 -8.70
C VAL A 11 22.69 27.11 -8.29
N ASN A 12 22.76 28.04 -9.24
CA ASN A 12 22.65 29.48 -8.94
C ASN A 12 21.22 29.98 -8.71
N ASN A 13 20.20 29.23 -9.15
CA ASN A 13 18.77 29.54 -8.90
C ASN A 13 18.07 28.61 -7.89
N ALA A 14 18.82 27.69 -7.27
CA ALA A 14 18.30 26.77 -6.26
C ALA A 14 17.83 27.50 -4.99
N SER A 15 16.70 27.05 -4.43
CA SER A 15 16.17 27.60 -3.18
C SER A 15 17.14 27.35 -2.01
N MET A 16 17.03 28.12 -0.92
CA MET A 16 17.87 27.91 0.27
C MET A 16 17.74 26.49 0.83
N SER A 17 16.56 25.89 0.78
CA SER A 17 16.33 24.51 1.23
C SER A 17 17.00 23.48 0.31
N GLU A 18 16.97 23.70 -1.01
CA GLU A 18 17.64 22.84 -1.98
C GLU A 18 19.17 22.85 -1.80
N ARG A 19 19.76 24.04 -1.59
CA ARG A 19 21.20 24.16 -1.32
C ARG A 19 21.59 23.43 -0.03
N GLN A 20 20.77 23.54 1.02
CA GLN A 20 21.03 22.83 2.28
C GLN A 20 20.96 21.31 2.11
N ALA A 21 19.95 20.79 1.41
CA ALA A 21 19.83 19.37 1.10
C ALA A 21 21.00 18.85 0.25
N GLN A 22 21.41 19.64 -0.75
CA GLN A 22 22.54 19.31 -1.61
C GLN A 22 23.87 19.26 -0.84
N MET A 23 24.07 20.19 0.09
CA MET A 23 25.26 20.20 0.97
C MET A 23 25.24 19.00 1.91
N TRP A 24 24.11 18.74 2.56
CA TRP A 24 23.93 17.58 3.43
C TRP A 24 24.24 16.28 2.68
N LEU A 25 23.64 16.06 1.51
CA LEU A 25 23.86 14.84 0.73
C LEU A 25 25.33 14.65 0.33
N LYS A 26 26.03 15.74 -0.02
CA LYS A 26 27.45 15.68 -0.43
C LYS A 26 28.40 15.27 0.69
N SER A 27 28.09 15.63 1.93
CA SER A 27 28.91 15.27 3.10
C SER A 27 28.51 13.95 3.74
N ALA A 28 27.35 13.40 3.37
CA ALA A 28 26.85 12.16 3.94
C ALA A 28 27.63 10.93 3.45
N LEU A 29 27.85 9.98 4.34
CA LEU A 29 28.48 8.70 4.08
C LEU A 29 27.42 7.61 3.94
N PHE A 30 27.56 6.76 2.91
CA PHE A 30 26.75 5.56 2.78
C PHE A 30 27.00 4.60 3.96
N LYS A 31 25.92 4.04 4.52
CA LYS A 31 26.01 3.04 5.59
C LYS A 31 25.50 1.68 5.16
N GLU A 32 24.31 1.62 4.59
CA GLU A 32 23.70 0.35 4.18
C GLU A 32 22.55 0.56 3.18
N VAL A 33 22.23 -0.51 2.46
CA VAL A 33 20.97 -0.60 1.71
C VAL A 33 19.88 -1.02 2.68
N LEU A 34 18.87 -0.17 2.87
CA LEU A 34 17.70 -0.49 3.67
C LEU A 34 16.77 -1.44 2.92
N GLY A 35 16.65 -1.28 1.60
CA GLY A 35 15.81 -2.15 0.78
C GLY A 35 15.86 -1.82 -0.70
N SER A 36 15.23 -2.67 -1.50
CA SER A 36 14.96 -2.41 -2.92
C SER A 36 13.59 -2.95 -3.32
N ASP A 37 12.93 -2.24 -4.23
CA ASP A 37 11.71 -2.68 -4.89
C ASP A 37 12.02 -2.83 -6.39
N THR A 38 12.12 -4.08 -6.84
CA THR A 38 12.44 -4.38 -8.23
C THR A 38 11.27 -4.09 -9.17
N SER A 39 10.04 -4.19 -8.69
CA SER A 39 8.84 -3.91 -9.50
C SER A 39 8.72 -2.42 -9.79
N HIS A 40 8.98 -1.59 -8.78
CA HIS A 40 8.96 -0.12 -8.89
C HIS A 40 10.32 0.49 -9.25
N LYS A 41 11.36 -0.33 -9.43
CA LYS A 41 12.74 0.09 -9.74
C LYS A 41 13.28 1.10 -8.72
N SER A 42 13.08 0.80 -7.44
CA SER A 42 13.39 1.66 -6.30
C SER A 42 14.52 1.10 -5.44
N LEU A 43 15.33 2.00 -4.86
CA LEU A 43 16.38 1.70 -3.89
C LEU A 43 16.25 2.64 -2.69
N PHE A 44 16.36 2.07 -1.49
CA PHE A 44 16.29 2.79 -0.22
C PHE A 44 17.63 2.60 0.50
N ILE A 45 18.34 3.69 0.82
CA ILE A 45 19.65 3.62 1.47
C ILE A 45 19.69 4.48 2.74
N ARG A 46 20.47 4.02 3.72
CA ARG A 46 20.80 4.79 4.92
C ARG A 46 22.09 5.56 4.70
N LEU A 47 22.06 6.83 5.05
CA LEU A 47 23.18 7.75 5.03
C LEU A 47 23.44 8.30 6.43
N GLU A 48 24.67 8.74 6.68
CA GLU A 48 25.06 9.33 7.96
C GLU A 48 26.09 10.45 7.75
N GLN A 49 25.91 11.56 8.44
CA GLN A 49 26.88 12.64 8.50
C GLN A 49 28.06 12.28 9.41
N PRO A 50 29.25 12.89 9.21
CA PRO A 50 30.36 12.78 10.16
C PRO A 50 30.00 13.21 11.59
N SER A 51 28.97 14.05 11.77
CA SER A 51 28.42 14.44 13.07
C SER A 51 27.59 13.36 13.77
N GLY A 52 27.28 12.25 13.09
CA GLY A 52 26.40 11.17 13.56
C GLY A 52 24.93 11.32 13.16
N GLU A 53 24.54 12.45 12.54
CA GLU A 53 23.17 12.67 12.06
C GLU A 53 22.81 11.70 10.92
N GLN A 54 21.66 11.06 11.03
CA GLN A 54 21.21 10.03 10.10
C GLN A 54 20.30 10.60 9.01
N GLY A 55 20.27 9.95 7.85
CA GLY A 55 19.29 10.21 6.82
C GLY A 55 18.93 8.98 6.01
N VAL A 56 17.80 9.05 5.32
CA VAL A 56 17.35 8.04 4.37
C VAL A 56 17.25 8.68 2.99
N PHE A 57 17.82 8.02 1.99
CA PHE A 57 17.76 8.46 0.60
C PHE A 57 17.05 7.42 -0.26
N LEU A 58 15.99 7.85 -0.91
CA LEU A 58 15.15 7.05 -1.78
C LEU A 58 15.46 7.41 -3.22
N LEU A 59 15.65 6.39 -4.05
CA LEU A 59 15.98 6.53 -5.47
C LEU A 59 15.00 5.69 -6.26
N ASN A 60 14.24 6.31 -7.15
CA ASN A 60 13.29 5.65 -8.05
C ASN A 60 13.64 6.00 -9.49
N LYS A 61 13.64 5.02 -10.39
CA LYS A 61 13.67 5.34 -11.82
C LYS A 61 12.46 6.21 -12.17
N SER A 62 12.71 7.31 -12.86
CA SER A 62 11.65 8.18 -13.35
C SER A 62 10.72 7.42 -14.30
N ILE A 63 9.44 7.78 -14.29
CA ILE A 63 8.49 7.34 -15.31
C ILE A 63 8.94 7.87 -16.68
N PHE A 64 8.62 7.12 -17.74
CA PHE A 64 8.86 7.61 -19.10
C PHE A 64 7.93 8.79 -19.40
N SER A 65 8.44 9.78 -20.11
CA SER A 65 7.62 10.86 -20.65
C SER A 65 6.72 10.32 -21.76
N GLU A 66 5.46 10.75 -21.75
CA GLU A 66 4.51 10.51 -22.86
C GLU A 66 4.52 11.66 -23.88
N ASN A 67 5.39 12.66 -23.71
CA ASN A 67 5.56 13.72 -24.70
C ASN A 67 6.26 13.19 -25.96
N ASN A 68 5.67 13.46 -27.13
CA ASN A 68 6.19 13.00 -28.41
C ASN A 68 7.64 13.43 -28.68
N GLN A 69 8.03 14.65 -28.29
CA GLN A 69 9.38 15.15 -28.52
C GLN A 69 10.41 14.40 -27.67
N ASP A 70 10.11 14.19 -26.39
CA ASP A 70 10.97 13.42 -25.48
C ASP A 70 11.17 11.98 -25.99
N ILE A 71 10.12 11.38 -26.55
CA ILE A 71 10.19 10.03 -27.15
C ILE A 71 11.08 10.03 -28.41
N ILE A 72 10.94 11.04 -29.28
CA ILE A 72 11.78 11.19 -30.47
C ILE A 72 13.26 11.35 -30.07
N ASP A 73 13.54 12.18 -29.07
CA ASP A 73 14.91 12.42 -28.59
C ASP A 73 15.49 11.16 -27.91
N LEU A 74 14.66 10.40 -27.18
CA LEU A 74 15.03 9.10 -26.65
C LEU A 74 15.43 8.12 -27.76
N ILE A 75 14.63 8.00 -28.82
CA ILE A 75 14.91 7.11 -29.94
C ILE A 75 16.20 7.51 -30.66
N ASN A 76 16.39 8.81 -30.91
CA ASN A 76 17.55 9.32 -31.63
C ASN A 76 18.86 9.21 -30.83
N SER A 77 18.79 9.34 -29.50
CA SER A 77 19.97 9.24 -28.62
C SER A 77 20.28 7.81 -28.18
N ALA A 78 19.36 6.86 -28.35
CA ALA A 78 19.46 5.50 -27.87
C ALA A 78 20.67 4.74 -28.49
N LYS A 79 21.50 4.18 -27.62
CA LYS A 79 22.56 3.23 -27.98
C LYS A 79 22.21 1.86 -27.40
N LEU A 80 21.95 0.91 -28.29
CA LEU A 80 21.55 -0.44 -27.92
C LEU A 80 22.76 -1.37 -27.79
N LYS A 81 22.73 -2.21 -26.76
CA LYS A 81 23.61 -3.36 -26.60
C LYS A 81 22.74 -4.61 -26.47
N GLU A 82 22.88 -5.53 -27.42
CA GLU A 82 22.08 -6.76 -27.45
C GLU A 82 22.42 -7.67 -26.26
N LEU A 83 21.39 -8.14 -25.58
CA LEU A 83 21.47 -9.16 -24.54
C LEU A 83 21.08 -10.53 -25.08
N SER A 84 20.00 -10.60 -25.86
CA SER A 84 19.55 -11.82 -26.54
C SER A 84 18.63 -11.49 -27.70
N LYS A 85 18.48 -12.42 -28.65
CA LYS A 85 17.57 -12.26 -29.79
C LYS A 85 17.02 -13.62 -30.24
N ASN A 86 15.73 -13.68 -30.55
CA ASN A 86 15.10 -14.82 -31.21
C ASN A 86 14.10 -14.33 -32.24
N ASP A 87 14.21 -14.84 -33.48
CA ASP A 87 13.38 -14.46 -34.64
C ASP A 87 13.20 -12.92 -34.73
N ILE A 88 12.03 -12.42 -34.33
CA ILE A 88 11.68 -10.99 -34.33
C ILE A 88 11.83 -10.30 -32.96
N PHE A 89 12.11 -11.03 -31.88
CA PHE A 89 12.20 -10.50 -30.52
C PHE A 89 13.65 -10.29 -30.10
N GLY A 90 14.09 -9.03 -29.99
CA GLY A 90 15.38 -8.67 -29.44
C GLY A 90 15.25 -8.06 -28.03
N ASN A 91 16.16 -8.43 -27.14
CA ASN A 91 16.30 -7.89 -25.79
C ASN A 91 17.62 -7.08 -25.74
N TYR A 92 17.54 -5.83 -25.30
CA TYR A 92 18.64 -4.87 -25.36
C TYR A 92 18.78 -4.10 -24.05
N GLU A 93 20.02 -3.80 -23.66
CA GLU A 93 20.30 -2.66 -22.78
C GLU A 93 20.32 -1.39 -23.63
N VAL A 94 19.63 -0.35 -23.17
CA VAL A 94 19.62 0.96 -23.84
C VAL A 94 20.33 2.00 -22.97
N GLN A 95 21.31 2.69 -23.56
CA GLN A 95 21.87 3.91 -23.01
C GLN A 95 21.21 5.10 -23.72
N VAL A 96 20.67 6.02 -22.94
CA VAL A 96 19.98 7.23 -23.41
C VAL A 96 20.65 8.46 -22.82
N ASP A 97 20.32 9.64 -23.35
CA ASP A 97 20.82 10.92 -22.83
C ASP A 97 20.53 11.08 -21.32
N PRO A 98 21.51 11.46 -20.48
CA PRO A 98 21.30 11.70 -19.06
C PRO A 98 20.22 12.74 -18.72
N GLN A 99 19.98 13.72 -19.59
CA GLN A 99 18.97 14.77 -19.38
C GLN A 99 17.54 14.20 -19.36
N ILE A 100 17.28 13.16 -20.14
CA ILE A 100 15.99 12.45 -20.19
C ILE A 100 15.95 11.20 -19.29
N ASN A 101 17.07 10.85 -18.63
CA ASN A 101 17.22 9.68 -17.77
C ASN A 101 17.52 10.07 -16.31
N THR A 102 16.74 11.02 -15.80
CA THR A 102 16.82 11.45 -14.41
C THR A 102 16.29 10.38 -13.45
N ILE A 103 16.61 10.51 -12.17
CA ILE A 103 16.13 9.64 -11.10
C ILE A 103 15.28 10.50 -10.18
N GLN A 104 14.04 10.09 -9.95
CA GLN A 104 13.21 10.70 -8.93
C GLN A 104 13.73 10.27 -7.55
N SER A 105 14.03 11.24 -6.68
CA SER A 105 14.60 10.94 -5.37
C SER A 105 13.93 11.69 -4.23
N GLN A 106 14.03 11.13 -3.03
CA GLN A 106 13.59 11.78 -1.80
C GLN A 106 14.66 11.62 -0.74
N LEU A 107 15.08 12.73 -0.13
CA LEU A 107 16.06 12.77 0.93
C LEU A 107 15.38 13.17 2.24
N ILE A 108 15.51 12.32 3.27
CA ILE A 108 14.88 12.49 4.58
C ILE A 108 15.98 12.63 5.63
N TYR A 109 16.09 13.79 6.25
CA TYR A 109 17.06 14.09 7.31
C TYR A 109 16.55 15.21 8.21
N PRO A 110 16.83 15.18 9.52
CA PRO A 110 17.39 14.04 10.26
C PRO A 110 16.39 12.87 10.35
N ALA A 111 16.86 11.65 10.14
CA ALA A 111 16.08 10.43 10.28
C ALA A 111 16.30 9.80 11.66
N ASN A 112 15.22 9.42 12.36
CA ASN A 112 15.35 8.61 13.58
C ASN A 112 15.22 7.11 13.26
N GLU A 113 15.44 6.25 14.25
CA GLU A 113 15.32 4.79 14.11
C GLU A 113 13.95 4.33 13.59
N LYS A 114 12.86 5.05 13.91
CA LYS A 114 11.52 4.73 13.40
C LYS A 114 11.41 4.96 11.89
N ILE A 115 11.98 6.06 11.38
CA ILE A 115 12.03 6.35 9.94
C ILE A 115 12.91 5.33 9.22
N ILE A 116 14.07 5.01 9.79
CA ILE A 116 14.99 4.01 9.22
C ILE A 116 14.30 2.63 9.14
N ALA A 117 13.67 2.19 10.23
CA ALA A 117 12.92 0.93 10.28
C ALA A 117 11.77 0.89 9.26
N LYS A 118 11.09 2.01 9.01
CA LYS A 118 10.01 2.09 8.01
C LYS A 118 10.47 1.73 6.60
N TYR A 119 11.67 2.16 6.20
CA TYR A 119 12.22 1.93 4.86
C TYR A 119 13.10 0.67 4.76
N ARG A 120 13.38 0.02 5.89
CA ARG A 120 14.08 -1.26 5.88
C ARG A 120 13.17 -2.35 5.32
N LYS A 121 13.62 -3.01 4.26
CA LYS A 121 12.97 -4.19 3.71
C LYS A 121 13.19 -5.35 4.66
N GLU A 122 12.09 -6.01 4.97
CA GLU A 122 12.09 -7.21 5.80
C GLU A 122 11.62 -8.41 5.00
N GLU A 123 12.14 -9.57 5.36
CA GLU A 123 11.61 -10.85 4.91
C GLU A 123 10.14 -10.97 5.31
N LYS A 124 9.34 -11.53 4.41
CA LYS A 124 7.93 -11.83 4.67
C LYS A 124 7.75 -13.34 4.71
N PHE A 125 6.95 -13.78 5.66
CA PHE A 125 6.66 -15.19 5.91
C PHE A 125 5.16 -15.43 5.73
N ILE A 126 4.82 -16.57 5.14
CA ILE A 126 3.42 -16.99 4.96
C ILE A 126 3.00 -17.77 6.20
N ILE A 127 1.89 -17.36 6.78
CA ILE A 127 1.21 -18.06 7.86
C ILE A 127 -0.03 -18.72 7.26
N LYS A 128 -0.25 -20.01 7.57
CA LYS A 128 -1.45 -20.75 7.22
C LYS A 128 -2.27 -20.97 8.50
N GLU A 129 -3.15 -20.04 8.81
CA GLU A 129 -3.92 -20.05 10.05
C GLU A 129 -5.14 -20.96 9.92
N THR A 130 -5.19 -22.01 10.74
CA THR A 130 -6.41 -22.83 10.89
C THR A 130 -7.45 -22.11 11.75
N ALA A 131 -8.69 -22.61 11.76
CA ALA A 131 -9.72 -22.11 12.65
C ALA A 131 -9.32 -22.16 14.14
N GLU A 132 -8.52 -23.16 14.54
CA GLU A 132 -8.04 -23.30 15.91
C GLU A 132 -6.92 -22.30 16.22
N ASP A 133 -5.98 -22.11 15.29
CA ASP A 133 -4.91 -21.11 15.44
C ASP A 133 -5.49 -19.69 15.53
N TYR A 134 -6.57 -19.41 14.79
CA TYR A 134 -7.26 -18.13 14.94
C TYR A 134 -7.74 -17.91 16.38
N LYS A 135 -8.40 -18.91 16.98
CA LYS A 135 -8.97 -18.79 18.34
C LYS A 135 -7.90 -18.70 19.42
N THR A 136 -6.82 -19.46 19.26
CA THR A 136 -5.78 -19.64 20.30
C THR A 136 -4.60 -18.69 20.16
N ILE A 137 -4.36 -18.10 18.97
CA ILE A 137 -3.20 -17.24 18.72
C ILE A 137 -3.67 -15.86 18.22
N THR A 138 -4.37 -15.82 17.09
CA THR A 138 -4.70 -14.53 16.45
C THR A 138 -5.72 -13.74 17.27
N LEU A 139 -6.73 -14.38 17.85
CA LEU A 139 -7.73 -13.70 18.67
C LEU A 139 -7.11 -13.16 19.95
N GLU A 140 -6.19 -13.89 20.58
CA GLU A 140 -5.40 -13.39 21.72
C GLU A 140 -4.55 -12.18 21.32
N PHE A 141 -3.91 -12.22 20.14
CA PHE A 141 -3.20 -11.07 19.60
C PHE A 141 -4.14 -9.86 19.45
N ILE A 142 -5.30 -10.04 18.80
CA ILE A 142 -6.30 -8.98 18.61
C ILE A 142 -6.74 -8.38 19.94
N GLN A 143 -7.06 -9.23 20.92
CA GLN A 143 -7.49 -8.80 22.25
C GLN A 143 -6.36 -8.08 23.00
N SER A 144 -5.13 -8.60 22.95
CA SER A 144 -3.97 -7.95 23.57
C SER A 144 -3.68 -6.58 22.94
N CYS A 145 -3.89 -6.45 21.63
CA CYS A 145 -3.81 -5.20 20.93
C CYS A 145 -4.93 -4.27 21.38
N GLN A 146 -6.19 -4.72 21.41
CA GLN A 146 -7.34 -3.92 21.85
C GLN A 146 -7.23 -3.46 23.32
N LEU A 147 -6.57 -4.22 24.20
CA LEU A 147 -6.29 -3.80 25.57
C LEU A 147 -5.18 -2.72 25.66
N ASN A 148 -4.37 -2.56 24.61
CA ASN A 148 -3.38 -1.50 24.53
C ASN A 148 -4.07 -0.19 24.14
N LEU A 149 -3.98 0.82 25.02
CA LEU A 149 -4.54 2.16 24.80
C LEU A 149 -4.20 2.73 23.42
N THR A 150 -3.00 2.44 22.91
CA THR A 150 -2.53 2.89 21.59
C THR A 150 -3.39 2.33 20.45
N VAL A 151 -3.81 1.07 20.49
CA VAL A 151 -4.65 0.44 19.44
C VAL A 151 -6.11 0.81 19.60
N CYS A 152 -6.58 1.05 20.83
CA CYS A 152 -7.85 1.74 21.04
C CYS A 152 -7.87 3.09 20.32
N TYR A 153 -6.79 3.88 20.33
CA TYR A 153 -6.70 5.10 19.51
C TYR A 153 -6.77 4.84 18.00
N TYR A 154 -6.23 3.71 17.50
CA TYR A 154 -6.25 3.37 16.07
C TYR A 154 -7.65 3.06 15.51
N ILE A 155 -8.66 2.76 16.34
CA ILE A 155 -10.04 2.55 15.86
C ILE A 155 -10.93 3.78 16.11
N ILE A 156 -10.51 4.74 16.94
CA ILE A 156 -11.31 5.93 17.26
C ILE A 156 -11.67 6.73 16.00
N TRP A 157 -10.75 6.86 15.04
CA TRP A 157 -11.04 7.56 13.79
C TRP A 157 -12.21 6.93 13.03
N VAL A 158 -12.35 5.59 13.06
CA VAL A 158 -13.48 4.86 12.47
C VAL A 158 -14.77 5.29 13.15
N TYR A 159 -14.79 5.33 14.49
CA TYR A 159 -15.98 5.73 15.24
C TYR A 159 -16.30 7.22 15.07
N ASN A 160 -15.30 8.09 14.93
CA ASN A 160 -15.50 9.50 14.64
C ASN A 160 -16.11 9.69 13.25
N LEU A 161 -15.65 8.93 12.24
CA LEU A 161 -16.25 8.92 10.91
C LEU A 161 -17.69 8.39 10.96
N LEU A 162 -17.95 7.25 11.60
CA LEU A 162 -19.29 6.69 11.73
C LEU A 162 -20.25 7.63 12.49
N ALA A 163 -19.75 8.40 13.46
CA ALA A 163 -20.51 9.40 14.21
C ALA A 163 -20.53 10.79 13.55
N LYS A 164 -19.93 10.94 12.36
CA LYS A 164 -19.79 12.22 11.63
C LYS A 164 -19.11 13.34 12.42
N GLN A 165 -18.25 12.97 13.36
CA GLN A 165 -17.44 13.90 14.15
C GLN A 165 -16.12 14.28 13.44
N ALA A 166 -15.73 13.50 12.42
CA ALA A 166 -14.58 13.78 11.56
C ALA A 166 -14.83 13.26 10.14
N GLU A 167 -14.26 13.92 9.14
CA GLU A 167 -14.25 13.50 7.73
C GLU A 167 -15.65 13.32 7.09
N ALA A 168 -16.69 13.90 7.68
CA ALA A 168 -18.07 13.76 7.22
C ALA A 168 -18.26 14.35 5.81
N GLU A 169 -17.52 15.40 5.48
CA GLU A 169 -17.50 16.06 4.18
C GLU A 169 -16.89 15.20 3.07
N ARG A 170 -16.12 14.16 3.42
CA ARG A 170 -15.47 13.26 2.46
C ARG A 170 -16.38 12.10 2.05
N ILE A 171 -17.48 11.88 2.76
CA ILE A 171 -18.38 10.75 2.53
C ILE A 171 -18.95 10.82 1.10
N ILE A 172 -18.85 9.69 0.41
CA ILE A 172 -19.39 9.51 -0.95
C ILE A 172 -20.83 9.03 -0.87
N PHE A 173 -21.09 8.07 0.02
CA PHE A 173 -22.38 7.42 0.19
C PHE A 173 -22.51 6.90 1.62
N GLU A 174 -23.73 6.82 2.13
CA GLU A 174 -24.04 6.17 3.39
C GLU A 174 -25.37 5.43 3.29
N ASP A 175 -25.37 4.18 3.75
CA ASP A 175 -26.56 3.43 4.08
C ASP A 175 -26.70 3.42 5.61
N PRO A 176 -27.68 4.13 6.21
CA PRO A 176 -27.74 4.37 7.65
C PRO A 176 -28.24 3.16 8.46
N ASP A 177 -28.56 2.03 7.83
CA ASP A 177 -29.00 0.83 8.54
C ASP A 177 -27.91 0.35 9.53
N ILE A 178 -28.31 0.13 10.79
CA ILE A 178 -27.34 -0.17 11.86
C ILE A 178 -26.73 -1.58 11.77
N HIS A 179 -27.37 -2.49 11.04
CA HIS A 179 -26.95 -3.88 10.90
C HIS A 179 -26.31 -4.18 9.54
N ASN A 180 -26.92 -3.69 8.46
CA ASN A 180 -26.59 -3.97 7.07
C ASN A 180 -26.13 -2.73 6.29
N GLY A 181 -25.98 -1.59 6.98
CA GLY A 181 -25.52 -0.33 6.41
C GLY A 181 -24.04 -0.04 6.64
N PHE A 182 -23.54 0.97 5.94
CA PHE A 182 -22.13 1.33 5.88
C PHE A 182 -21.93 2.75 5.35
N ILE A 183 -20.74 3.31 5.61
CA ILE A 183 -20.23 4.55 4.98
C ILE A 183 -19.22 4.19 3.91
N LEU A 184 -19.34 4.81 2.74
CA LEU A 184 -18.32 4.82 1.69
C LEU A 184 -17.55 6.15 1.72
N SER A 185 -16.22 6.10 1.86
CA SER A 185 -15.37 7.29 1.93
C SER A 185 -14.01 7.06 1.26
N PRO A 186 -13.35 8.08 0.68
CA PRO A 186 -11.99 7.97 0.16
C PRO A 186 -10.98 7.48 1.21
N ASP A 187 -10.07 6.60 0.81
CA ASP A 187 -8.91 6.23 1.64
C ASP A 187 -7.96 7.45 1.73
N ILE A 188 -7.23 7.57 2.85
CA ILE A 188 -6.22 8.63 3.03
C ILE A 188 -5.09 8.58 1.99
N LYS A 189 -4.88 7.43 1.33
CA LYS A 189 -3.88 7.25 0.27
C LYS A 189 -4.30 7.87 -1.06
N TRP A 190 -5.55 8.31 -1.21
CA TRP A 190 -6.05 8.90 -2.44
C TRP A 190 -6.39 10.38 -2.26
N ASP A 191 -5.91 11.20 -3.18
CA ASP A 191 -6.10 12.66 -3.19
C ASP A 191 -7.50 13.09 -3.69
N GLY A 192 -8.27 12.15 -4.25
CA GLY A 192 -9.58 12.43 -4.84
C GLY A 192 -9.51 13.08 -6.23
N ILE A 193 -8.32 13.21 -6.82
CA ILE A 193 -8.10 13.90 -8.09
C ILE A 193 -7.81 12.89 -9.20
N ASN A 194 -6.77 12.06 -9.05
CA ASN A 194 -6.43 11.10 -10.10
C ASN A 194 -7.31 9.85 -9.97
N ILE A 195 -8.29 9.71 -10.88
CA ILE A 195 -9.22 8.58 -10.92
C ILE A 195 -8.52 7.23 -11.19
N GLU A 196 -7.37 7.24 -11.86
CA GLU A 196 -6.60 6.01 -12.07
C GLU A 196 -6.07 5.43 -10.76
N ASN A 197 -5.89 6.29 -9.75
CA ASN A 197 -5.50 5.92 -8.38
C ASN A 197 -6.69 5.83 -7.42
N LEU A 198 -7.93 5.77 -7.93
CA LEU A 198 -9.14 5.75 -7.09
C LEU A 198 -9.04 4.64 -6.06
N TYR A 199 -9.20 5.04 -4.80
CA TYR A 199 -9.17 4.17 -3.63
C TYR A 199 -10.20 4.67 -2.61
N VAL A 200 -11.27 3.90 -2.43
CA VAL A 200 -12.33 4.19 -1.45
C VAL A 200 -12.55 2.98 -0.53
N LEU A 201 -13.06 3.24 0.67
CA LEU A 201 -13.33 2.26 1.73
C LEU A 201 -14.81 2.26 2.07
N ALA A 202 -15.43 1.08 2.12
CA ALA A 202 -16.72 0.87 2.74
C ALA A 202 -16.51 0.38 4.18
N ILE A 203 -17.04 1.10 5.16
CA ILE A 203 -16.89 0.84 6.60
C ILE A 203 -18.27 0.63 7.20
N ILE A 204 -18.51 -0.55 7.79
CA ILE A 204 -19.84 -0.93 8.26
C ILE A 204 -20.26 -0.14 9.51
N HIS A 205 -21.56 0.11 9.71
CA HIS A 205 -22.04 0.71 10.97
C HIS A 205 -21.97 -0.27 12.14
N ARG A 206 -22.30 -1.54 11.89
CA ARG A 206 -22.32 -2.60 12.90
C ARG A 206 -20.95 -2.74 13.57
N ARG A 207 -20.92 -2.66 14.90
CA ARG A 207 -19.70 -2.82 15.69
C ARG A 207 -19.43 -4.30 16.00
N GLY A 208 -18.16 -4.60 16.31
CA GLY A 208 -17.74 -5.89 16.85
C GLY A 208 -17.33 -6.95 15.82
N VAL A 209 -17.58 -6.70 14.53
CA VAL A 209 -17.12 -7.53 13.40
C VAL A 209 -15.68 -7.11 13.05
N LYS A 210 -14.71 -7.97 13.34
CA LYS A 210 -13.27 -7.64 13.33
C LYS A 210 -12.64 -7.86 11.96
N SER A 211 -13.07 -8.91 11.26
CA SER A 211 -12.54 -9.34 9.96
C SER A 211 -13.49 -10.35 9.32
N ILE A 212 -13.09 -10.90 8.16
CA ILE A 212 -13.84 -11.98 7.48
C ILE A 212 -14.03 -13.24 8.35
N ARG A 213 -13.21 -13.47 9.39
CA ARG A 213 -13.38 -14.58 10.36
C ARG A 213 -14.72 -14.54 11.11
N ASP A 214 -15.28 -13.35 11.29
CA ASP A 214 -16.55 -13.16 12.02
C ASP A 214 -17.77 -13.31 11.10
N LEU A 215 -17.58 -13.36 9.77
CA LEU A 215 -18.66 -13.41 8.80
C LEU A 215 -19.35 -14.78 8.72
N THR A 216 -20.65 -14.74 8.50
CA THR A 216 -21.56 -15.87 8.30
C THR A 216 -22.56 -15.58 7.18
N SER A 217 -23.39 -16.56 6.80
CA SER A 217 -24.48 -16.35 5.84
C SER A 217 -25.45 -15.25 6.27
N ASP A 218 -25.62 -15.00 7.57
CA ASP A 218 -26.50 -13.94 8.09
C ASP A 218 -26.01 -12.54 7.69
N ASP A 219 -24.73 -12.42 7.32
CA ASP A 219 -24.10 -11.17 6.90
C ASP A 219 -24.18 -10.96 5.37
N LEU A 220 -24.74 -11.91 4.60
CA LEU A 220 -24.91 -11.77 3.15
C LEU A 220 -25.63 -10.47 2.74
N PRO A 221 -26.75 -10.04 3.37
CA PRO A 221 -27.41 -8.78 3.02
C PRO A 221 -26.50 -7.56 3.16
N LEU A 222 -25.68 -7.50 4.23
CA LEU A 222 -24.67 -6.45 4.43
C LEU A 222 -23.63 -6.47 3.29
N LEU A 223 -23.09 -7.65 2.96
CA LEU A 223 -22.04 -7.79 1.95
C LEU A 223 -22.54 -7.42 0.54
N GLU A 224 -23.76 -7.83 0.19
CA GLU A 224 -24.40 -7.47 -1.08
C GLU A 224 -24.75 -5.98 -1.15
N ASN A 225 -25.21 -5.38 -0.05
CA ASN A 225 -25.41 -3.94 0.04
C ASN A 225 -24.09 -3.19 -0.19
N ILE A 226 -23.02 -3.59 0.49
CA ILE A 226 -21.68 -3.00 0.30
C ILE A 226 -21.26 -3.11 -1.16
N ARG A 227 -21.35 -4.29 -1.78
CA ARG A 227 -21.00 -4.47 -3.20
C ARG A 227 -21.81 -3.55 -4.10
N ASN A 228 -23.13 -3.69 -4.08
CA ASN A 228 -24.01 -3.10 -5.08
C ASN A 228 -24.10 -1.58 -4.92
N LYS A 229 -24.28 -1.09 -3.68
CA LYS A 229 -24.44 0.34 -3.41
C LYS A 229 -23.12 1.10 -3.55
N SER A 230 -21.98 0.49 -3.18
CA SER A 230 -20.68 1.14 -3.38
C SER A 230 -20.34 1.29 -4.86
N LEU A 231 -20.52 0.23 -5.66
CA LEU A 231 -20.24 0.29 -7.10
C LEU A 231 -21.16 1.29 -7.81
N ALA A 232 -22.44 1.37 -7.41
CA ALA A 232 -23.36 2.38 -7.92
C ALA A 232 -22.90 3.81 -7.55
N ALA A 233 -22.55 4.05 -6.28
CA ALA A 233 -22.09 5.36 -5.82
C ALA A 233 -20.76 5.79 -6.46
N ILE A 234 -19.82 4.86 -6.66
CA ILE A 234 -18.57 5.10 -7.38
C ILE A 234 -18.87 5.48 -8.83
N ARG A 235 -19.79 4.76 -9.49
CA ARG A 235 -20.19 5.07 -10.86
C ARG A 235 -20.83 6.44 -10.98
N GLU A 236 -21.74 6.77 -10.07
CA GLU A 236 -22.45 8.05 -10.07
C GLU A 236 -21.50 9.22 -9.84
N LYS A 237 -20.57 9.11 -8.88
CA LYS A 237 -19.68 10.22 -8.50
C LYS A 237 -18.47 10.40 -9.43
N TYR A 238 -17.92 9.30 -9.96
CA TYR A 238 -16.63 9.32 -10.66
C TYR A 238 -16.67 8.76 -12.09
N ASP A 239 -17.84 8.32 -12.58
CA ASP A 239 -18.04 7.67 -13.88
C ASP A 239 -17.12 6.46 -14.15
N VAL A 240 -16.67 5.78 -13.09
CA VAL A 240 -15.89 4.55 -13.20
C VAL A 240 -16.83 3.35 -13.27
N ARG A 241 -16.65 2.48 -14.27
CA ARG A 241 -17.46 1.28 -14.42
C ARG A 241 -17.14 0.27 -13.31
N SER A 242 -18.13 -0.50 -12.90
CA SER A 242 -17.98 -1.53 -11.86
C SER A 242 -16.95 -2.60 -12.22
N ASP A 243 -16.84 -2.97 -13.50
CA ASP A 243 -15.85 -3.92 -14.01
C ASP A 243 -14.42 -3.37 -14.08
N GLN A 244 -14.23 -2.09 -13.72
CA GLN A 244 -12.92 -1.46 -13.56
C GLN A 244 -12.52 -1.31 -12.08
N ILE A 245 -13.31 -1.87 -11.15
CA ILE A 245 -13.06 -1.78 -9.71
C ILE A 245 -12.78 -3.17 -9.15
N ARG A 246 -11.64 -3.30 -8.45
CA ARG A 246 -11.34 -4.44 -7.58
C ARG A 246 -11.92 -4.17 -6.19
N SER A 247 -12.77 -5.08 -5.70
CA SER A 247 -13.35 -5.01 -4.36
C SER A 247 -12.86 -6.17 -3.48
N TYR A 248 -12.29 -5.86 -2.31
CA TYR A 248 -11.66 -6.89 -1.47
C TYR A 248 -11.56 -6.51 0.00
N PHE A 249 -11.44 -7.53 0.86
CA PHE A 249 -11.06 -7.40 2.26
C PHE A 249 -9.57 -7.59 2.42
N HIS A 250 -8.98 -6.94 3.42
CA HIS A 250 -7.68 -7.37 3.91
C HIS A 250 -7.81 -8.53 4.91
N TYR A 251 -6.96 -9.55 4.76
CA TYR A 251 -6.72 -10.57 5.79
C TYR A 251 -5.21 -10.79 5.99
N GLN A 252 -4.63 -10.44 7.12
CA GLN A 252 -5.22 -9.72 8.26
C GLN A 252 -5.44 -8.23 7.96
N PRO A 253 -6.47 -7.57 8.54
CA PRO A 253 -6.72 -6.15 8.31
C PRO A 253 -5.74 -5.24 9.05
N SER A 254 -5.63 -3.98 8.59
CA SER A 254 -4.81 -2.96 9.30
C SER A 254 -5.48 -2.45 10.59
N PHE A 255 -6.80 -2.56 10.69
CA PHE A 255 -7.58 -2.30 11.89
C PHE A 255 -8.77 -3.28 11.95
N TYR A 256 -9.15 -3.70 13.16
CA TYR A 256 -10.16 -4.74 13.37
C TYR A 256 -11.58 -4.18 13.52
N HIS A 257 -12.05 -3.55 12.45
CA HIS A 257 -13.44 -3.20 12.19
C HIS A 257 -13.68 -3.50 10.72
N LEU A 258 -14.67 -4.33 10.39
CA LEU A 258 -14.84 -4.83 9.02
C LEU A 258 -14.96 -3.67 8.02
N HIS A 259 -14.15 -3.72 6.97
CA HIS A 259 -14.16 -2.76 5.89
C HIS A 259 -13.79 -3.43 4.57
N VAL A 260 -14.27 -2.85 3.46
CA VAL A 260 -14.00 -3.31 2.10
C VAL A 260 -13.28 -2.22 1.33
N HIS A 261 -12.22 -2.60 0.64
CA HIS A 261 -11.46 -1.74 -0.27
C HIS A 261 -12.10 -1.80 -1.66
N PHE A 262 -12.33 -0.65 -2.28
CA PHE A 262 -12.72 -0.53 -3.68
C PHE A 262 -11.65 0.30 -4.41
N VAL A 263 -10.97 -0.32 -5.36
CA VAL A 263 -9.76 0.21 -5.96
C VAL A 263 -9.85 0.10 -7.48
N ASN A 264 -9.48 1.15 -8.21
CA ASN A 264 -9.37 1.08 -9.67
C ASN A 264 -8.37 0.00 -10.10
N LEU A 265 -8.71 -0.82 -11.09
CA LEU A 265 -7.81 -1.86 -11.62
C LEU A 265 -6.49 -1.31 -12.16
N LYS A 266 -6.46 -0.05 -12.61
CA LYS A 266 -5.24 0.64 -13.06
C LYS A 266 -4.27 0.92 -11.91
N TYR A 267 -4.76 1.01 -10.67
CA TYR A 267 -3.92 1.29 -9.53
C TYR A 267 -3.30 0.00 -8.97
N ASP A 268 -1.97 -0.04 -8.93
CA ASP A 268 -1.22 -1.06 -8.17
C ASP A 268 -1.24 -0.70 -6.67
N ALA A 269 -2.40 -0.84 -6.05
CA ALA A 269 -2.58 -0.49 -4.65
C ALA A 269 -1.74 -1.39 -3.73
N PRO A 270 -1.16 -0.83 -2.66
CA PRO A 270 -0.50 -1.61 -1.62
C PRO A 270 -1.44 -2.67 -1.03
N ALA A 271 -0.87 -3.86 -0.73
CA ALA A 271 -1.56 -4.98 -0.09
C ALA A 271 -2.75 -5.57 -0.89
N SER A 272 -2.77 -5.37 -2.21
CA SER A 272 -3.74 -5.99 -3.13
C SER A 272 -3.41 -7.43 -3.55
N SER A 273 -2.30 -8.00 -3.06
CA SER A 273 -1.85 -9.35 -3.42
C SER A 273 -2.63 -10.47 -2.71
N THR A 274 -2.58 -11.68 -3.23
CA THR A 274 -3.34 -12.86 -2.75
C THR A 274 -3.09 -13.26 -1.29
N LEU A 275 -1.99 -12.80 -0.68
CA LEU A 275 -1.64 -13.06 0.73
C LEU A 275 -2.05 -11.90 1.66
N SER A 276 -2.83 -10.98 1.14
CA SER A 276 -3.33 -9.80 1.86
C SER A 276 -4.78 -9.50 1.50
N ALA A 277 -5.21 -9.76 0.26
CA ALA A 277 -6.54 -9.47 -0.24
C ALA A 277 -7.38 -10.74 -0.44
N VAL A 278 -8.65 -10.69 -0.04
CA VAL A 278 -9.69 -11.68 -0.34
C VAL A 278 -10.85 -10.97 -1.03
N LEU A 279 -11.18 -11.35 -2.27
CA LEU A 279 -12.20 -10.65 -3.07
C LEU A 279 -13.56 -10.68 -2.39
N LEU A 280 -14.31 -9.57 -2.47
CA LEU A 280 -15.65 -9.47 -1.88
C LEU A 280 -16.60 -10.51 -2.47
N ASP A 281 -16.58 -10.69 -3.78
CA ASP A 281 -17.43 -11.69 -4.45
C ASP A 281 -17.07 -13.12 -4.06
N ASP A 282 -15.80 -13.43 -3.84
CA ASP A 282 -15.39 -14.75 -3.33
C ASP A 282 -15.87 -14.95 -1.89
N VAL A 283 -15.83 -13.93 -1.04
CA VAL A 283 -16.39 -13.99 0.33
C VAL A 283 -17.88 -14.28 0.31
N ILE A 284 -18.63 -13.56 -0.52
CA ILE A 284 -20.07 -13.76 -0.71
C ILE A 284 -20.34 -15.20 -1.19
N ASN A 285 -19.65 -15.64 -2.25
CA ASN A 285 -19.81 -16.98 -2.81
C ASN A 285 -19.48 -18.08 -1.79
N ASN A 286 -18.39 -17.93 -1.03
CA ASN A 286 -18.00 -18.89 0.00
C ASN A 286 -19.06 -19.03 1.11
N LEU A 287 -19.73 -17.93 1.48
CA LEU A 287 -20.81 -17.94 2.47
C LEU A 287 -22.11 -18.54 1.93
N TYR A 288 -22.37 -18.46 0.63
CA TYR A 288 -23.44 -19.22 -0.02
C TYR A 288 -23.15 -20.73 -0.03
N ILE A 289 -21.87 -21.12 -0.21
CA ILE A 289 -21.45 -22.53 -0.19
C ILE A 289 -21.55 -23.12 1.22
N ALA A 290 -21.08 -22.39 2.22
CA ALA A 290 -21.15 -22.79 3.62
C ALA A 290 -21.39 -21.60 4.55
N ALA A 291 -22.49 -21.64 5.30
CA ALA A 291 -22.94 -20.57 6.18
C ALA A 291 -21.89 -20.11 7.22
N ASP A 292 -20.95 -20.98 7.59
CA ASP A 292 -19.87 -20.71 8.54
C ASP A 292 -18.48 -20.94 7.92
N TYR A 293 -18.35 -20.79 6.60
CA TYR A 293 -17.11 -21.05 5.84
C TYR A 293 -15.86 -20.45 6.51
N TYR A 294 -15.90 -19.15 6.81
CA TYR A 294 -14.74 -18.43 7.37
C TYR A 294 -14.43 -18.80 8.83
N LYS A 295 -15.38 -19.41 9.56
CA LYS A 295 -15.12 -19.95 10.89
C LYS A 295 -14.34 -21.27 10.83
N LYS A 296 -14.31 -21.95 9.69
CA LYS A 296 -13.69 -23.27 9.49
C LYS A 296 -12.45 -23.25 8.60
N ALA A 297 -12.45 -22.38 7.59
CA ALA A 297 -11.41 -22.34 6.57
C ALA A 297 -10.02 -22.06 7.17
N THR A 298 -8.99 -22.65 6.56
CA THR A 298 -7.61 -22.23 6.77
C THR A 298 -7.34 -21.01 5.91
N LEU A 299 -6.94 -19.89 6.52
CA LEU A 299 -6.69 -18.63 5.84
C LEU A 299 -5.18 -18.37 5.80
N SER A 300 -4.66 -18.06 4.61
CA SER A 300 -3.24 -17.75 4.43
C SER A 300 -3.02 -16.25 4.36
N PHE A 301 -2.03 -15.75 5.10
CA PHE A 301 -1.64 -14.34 5.04
C PHE A 301 -0.12 -14.18 5.24
N SER A 302 0.43 -13.06 4.80
CA SER A 302 1.87 -12.76 4.96
C SER A 302 2.14 -11.78 6.10
N ARG A 303 3.23 -11.99 6.83
CA ARG A 303 3.72 -11.09 7.88
C ARG A 303 5.21 -10.82 7.75
N LYS A 304 5.65 -9.62 8.14
CA LYS A 304 7.07 -9.26 8.18
C LYS A 304 7.78 -9.99 9.32
N LYS A 305 9.10 -10.18 9.21
CA LYS A 305 9.94 -10.81 10.23
C LYS A 305 9.77 -10.20 11.62
N SER A 306 9.66 -8.87 11.72
CA SER A 306 9.48 -8.15 12.99
C SER A 306 8.04 -8.14 13.51
N ASP A 307 7.07 -8.69 12.78
CA ASP A 307 5.67 -8.65 13.16
C ASP A 307 5.40 -9.52 14.39
N LYS A 308 4.79 -8.94 15.44
CA LYS A 308 4.49 -9.64 16.68
C LYS A 308 3.58 -10.85 16.47
N LEU A 309 2.63 -10.78 15.53
CA LEU A 309 1.75 -11.91 15.24
C LEU A 309 2.55 -13.08 14.67
N LEU A 310 3.52 -12.83 13.78
CA LEU A 310 4.40 -13.89 13.28
C LEU A 310 5.17 -14.56 14.42
N GLN A 311 5.68 -13.79 15.37
CA GLN A 311 6.38 -14.34 16.53
C GLN A 311 5.46 -15.26 17.35
N MET A 312 4.22 -14.84 17.61
CA MET A 312 3.25 -15.69 18.35
C MET A 312 2.98 -17.02 17.64
N TYR A 313 2.95 -17.04 16.30
CA TYR A 313 2.83 -18.29 15.54
C TYR A 313 4.07 -19.17 15.63
N ARG A 314 5.28 -18.59 15.66
CA ARG A 314 6.53 -19.32 15.86
C ARG A 314 6.60 -19.92 17.27
N ASP A 315 6.26 -19.13 18.29
CA ASP A 315 6.22 -19.57 19.68
C ASP A 315 5.24 -20.75 19.88
N ALA A 316 4.12 -20.75 19.14
CA ALA A 316 3.15 -21.84 19.11
C ALA A 316 3.55 -23.04 18.21
N GLY A 317 4.75 -23.02 17.61
CA GLY A 317 5.25 -24.09 16.74
C GLY A 317 4.49 -24.23 15.41
N ARG A 318 3.82 -23.17 14.94
CA ARG A 318 3.01 -23.16 13.72
C ARG A 318 3.75 -22.62 12.49
N CYS A 319 4.94 -22.07 12.68
CA CYS A 319 5.82 -21.58 11.62
C CYS A 319 7.27 -21.94 11.97
N GLN A 320 8.06 -22.30 10.96
CA GLN A 320 9.51 -22.50 11.14
C GLN A 320 10.21 -21.13 11.32
N GLU A 321 11.32 -21.12 12.05
CA GLU A 321 12.16 -19.92 12.22
C GLU A 321 12.88 -19.52 10.93
#